data_AF-A0A1Z9H470-F1
#
_entry.id   AF-A0A1Z9H470-F1
#
_cell.length_a   1.000
_cell.length_b   1.000
_cell.length_c   1.000
_cell.angle_alpha   90.00
_cell.angle_beta   90.00
_cell.angle_gamma   90.00
#
_symmetry.space_group_name_H-M   'P 1'
#
loop_
_entity.id
_entity.type
_entity.pdbx_description
1 polymer ?
#
loop_
_entity_poly.entity_id
_entity_poly.type
_entity_poly.pdbx_seq_one_letter_code
_entity_poly.pdbx_strand_id
1 'polypeptide(L)'
;MTLPSTRKRFHGFSLMEVMIVVVIIGILAALAYPNLEKYLKRARQTEAKTNLSAIYTAQKIYFTLHQSYAEDINELDLSLAQGALHIHYTGSIDKHLQSSSRRKY
;
A
#
# COMPACT_ATOMS: atom_id res chain seq x y z
N MET A 1 -52.11 -14.30 -49.78
CA MET A 1 -50.65 -14.32 -49.94
C MET A 1 -50.02 -13.97 -48.59
N THR A 2 -49.57 -14.97 -47.84
CA THR A 2 -49.01 -14.78 -46.48
C THR A 2 -47.48 -14.90 -46.54
N LEU A 3 -46.77 -13.92 -46.00
CA LEU A 3 -45.30 -13.87 -46.04
C LEU A 3 -44.70 -14.90 -45.07
N PRO A 4 -43.63 -15.62 -45.45
CA PRO A 4 -42.97 -16.58 -44.58
C PRO A 4 -42.21 -15.86 -43.45
N SER A 5 -42.53 -16.18 -42.20
CA SER A 5 -41.81 -15.69 -41.03
C SER A 5 -40.47 -16.43 -40.87
N THR A 6 -39.36 -15.75 -41.09
CA THR A 6 -38.01 -16.27 -40.83
C THR A 6 -37.76 -16.34 -39.31
N ARG A 7 -37.86 -17.56 -38.75
CA ARG A 7 -37.49 -17.82 -37.36
C ARG A 7 -35.97 -17.65 -37.19
N LYS A 8 -35.53 -16.62 -36.45
CA LYS A 8 -34.12 -16.50 -36.05
C LYS A 8 -33.78 -17.65 -35.10
N ARG A 9 -32.79 -18.47 -35.46
CA ARG A 9 -32.22 -19.48 -34.56
C ARG A 9 -31.41 -18.77 -33.48
N PHE A 10 -31.81 -18.93 -32.23
CA PHE A 10 -30.98 -18.57 -31.09
C PHE A 10 -29.84 -19.58 -30.99
N HIS A 11 -28.61 -19.10 -31.12
CA HIS A 11 -27.41 -19.90 -30.85
C HIS A 11 -27.12 -19.76 -29.35
N GLY A 12 -27.26 -20.86 -28.60
CA GLY A 12 -26.85 -20.93 -27.20
C GLY A 12 -25.38 -21.32 -27.08
N PHE A 13 -24.73 -20.92 -25.98
CA PHE A 13 -23.38 -21.37 -25.63
C PHE A 13 -23.37 -22.89 -25.41
N SER A 14 -22.30 -23.55 -25.87
CA SER A 14 -22.09 -24.97 -25.59
C SER A 14 -21.50 -25.16 -24.19
N LEU A 15 -21.93 -26.22 -23.50
CA LEU A 15 -21.35 -26.59 -22.20
C LEU A 15 -19.84 -26.81 -22.29
N MET A 16 -19.36 -27.37 -23.41
CA MET A 16 -17.94 -27.61 -23.63
C MET A 16 -17.13 -26.32 -23.78
N GLU A 17 -17.73 -25.25 -24.32
CA GLU A 17 -17.09 -23.93 -24.43
C GLU A 17 -16.85 -23.37 -23.04
N VAL A 18 -17.85 -23.46 -22.15
CA VAL A 18 -17.73 -23.02 -20.77
C VAL A 18 -16.71 -23.86 -19.99
N MET A 19 -16.68 -25.18 -20.20
CA MET A 19 -15.71 -26.07 -19.53
C MET A 19 -14.26 -25.69 -19.85
N ILE A 20 -13.94 -25.47 -21.12
CA ILE A 20 -12.59 -25.09 -21.55
C ILE A 20 -12.22 -23.72 -20.98
N VAL A 21 -13.15 -22.76 -20.98
CA VAL A 21 -12.92 -21.42 -20.42
C VAL A 21 -12.58 -21.48 -18.93
N VAL A 22 -13.32 -22.26 -18.14
CA VAL A 22 -13.06 -22.39 -16.70
C VAL A 22 -11.71 -23.06 -16.45
N VAL A 23 -11.32 -24.06 -17.26
CA VAL A 23 -10.00 -24.69 -17.17
C VAL A 23 -8.88 -23.70 -17.47
N ILE A 24 -9.00 -22.89 -18.53
CA ILE A 24 -8.00 -21.87 -18.87
C ILE A 24 -7.90 -20.82 -17.77
N ILE A 25 -9.02 -20.29 -17.26
CA ILE A 25 -9.03 -19.32 -16.16
C ILE A 25 -8.41 -19.92 -14.89
N GLY A 26 -8.70 -21.20 -14.59
CA GLY A 26 -8.12 -21.91 -13.45
C GLY A 26 -6.59 -22.01 -13.53
N ILE A 27 -6.04 -22.35 -14.70
CA ILE A 27 -4.59 -22.42 -14.93
C ILE A 27 -3.96 -21.03 -14.78
N LEU A 28 -4.56 -20.00 -15.38
CA LEU A 28 -4.05 -18.63 -15.30
C LEU A 28 -4.06 -18.09 -13.85
N ALA A 29 -5.14 -18.35 -13.11
CA ALA A 29 -5.27 -17.93 -11.71
C ALA A 29 -4.22 -18.61 -10.81
N ALA A 30 -3.98 -19.92 -11.01
CA ALA A 30 -2.98 -20.68 -10.27
C ALA A 30 -1.55 -20.13 -10.49
N LEU A 31 -1.23 -19.71 -11.72
CA LEU A 31 0.08 -19.12 -12.04
C LEU A 31 0.22 -17.66 -11.57
N ALA A 32 -0.88 -16.90 -11.56
CA ALA A 32 -0.87 -15.48 -11.21
C ALA A 32 -0.75 -15.22 -9.70
N TYR A 33 -1.45 -15.99 -8.87
CA TYR A 33 -1.52 -15.79 -7.43
C TYR A 33 -0.16 -15.71 -6.69
N PRO A 34 0.81 -16.64 -6.90
CA PRO A 34 2.06 -16.64 -6.12
C PRO A 34 2.95 -15.41 -6.37
N ASN A 35 2.80 -14.75 -7.52
CA ASN A 35 3.61 -13.59 -7.87
C ASN A 35 3.16 -12.33 -7.12
N LEU A 36 1.87 -12.21 -6.81
CA LEU A 36 1.31 -11.06 -6.12
C LEU A 36 1.88 -10.92 -4.69
N GLU A 37 1.96 -12.01 -3.93
CA GLU A 37 2.47 -11.97 -2.56
C GLU A 37 3.95 -11.55 -2.51
N LYS A 38 4.76 -12.06 -3.44
CA LYS A 38 6.17 -11.67 -3.57
C LYS A 38 6.29 -10.18 -3.88
N TYR A 39 5.48 -9.65 -4.80
CA TYR A 39 5.48 -8.23 -5.15
C TYR A 39 5.13 -7.36 -3.95
N LEU A 40 4.07 -7.70 -3.20
CA LEU A 40 3.67 -6.98 -1.99
C LEU A 40 4.76 -6.98 -0.92
N LYS A 41 5.41 -8.14 -0.70
CA LYS A 41 6.54 -8.24 0.23
C LYS A 41 7.71 -7.35 -0.20
N ARG A 42 8.06 -7.32 -1.48
CA ARG A 42 9.12 -6.44 -2.01
C ARG A 42 8.75 -4.96 -1.89
N ALA A 43 7.52 -4.59 -2.21
CA ALA A 43 7.04 -3.21 -2.05
C ALA A 43 7.17 -2.74 -0.59
N ARG A 44 6.70 -3.54 0.37
CA ARG A 44 6.83 -3.24 1.81
C ARG A 44 8.29 -3.16 2.27
N GLN A 45 9.17 -4.03 1.75
CA GLN A 45 10.60 -3.97 2.05
C GLN A 45 11.25 -2.69 1.53
N THR A 46 10.90 -2.27 0.32
CA THR A 46 11.38 -1.01 -0.26
C THR A 46 10.90 0.19 0.55
N GLU A 47 9.62 0.21 0.94
CA GLU A 47 9.05 1.25 1.80
C GLU A 47 9.78 1.32 3.15
N ALA A 48 9.94 0.18 3.83
CA ALA A 48 10.66 0.11 5.09
C ALA A 48 12.11 0.63 4.96
N LYS A 49 12.80 0.26 3.87
CA LYS A 49 14.16 0.74 3.60
C LYS A 49 14.20 2.27 3.41
N THR A 50 13.25 2.82 2.67
CA THR A 50 13.13 4.28 2.47
C THR A 50 12.90 5.00 3.79
N ASN A 51 11.98 4.48 4.62
CA ASN A 51 11.64 5.06 5.93
C ASN A 51 12.84 5.03 6.88
N LEU A 52 13.55 3.90 6.95
CA LEU A 52 14.78 3.78 7.76
C LEU A 52 15.88 4.74 7.27
N SER A 53 16.03 4.92 5.95
CA SER A 53 16.97 5.88 5.39
C SER A 53 16.62 7.33 5.77
N ALA A 54 15.33 7.65 5.87
CA ALA A 54 14.84 8.95 6.34
C ALA A 54 15.22 9.17 7.82
N ILE A 55 14.89 8.20 8.67
CA ILE A 55 15.21 8.25 10.11
C ILE A 55 16.72 8.37 10.32
N TYR A 56 17.52 7.59 9.60
CA TYR A 56 18.98 7.67 9.69
C TYR A 56 19.51 9.06 9.33
N THR A 57 18.97 9.68 8.28
CA THR A 57 19.37 11.02 7.88
C THR A 57 18.94 12.07 8.92
N ALA A 58 17.70 11.98 9.42
CA ALA A 58 17.21 12.86 10.48
C ALA A 58 18.03 12.72 11.79
N GLN A 59 18.42 11.50 12.18
CA GLN A 59 19.28 11.27 13.33
C GLN A 59 20.65 11.94 13.17
N LYS A 60 21.26 11.90 11.97
CA LYS A 60 22.52 12.62 11.73
C LYS A 60 22.37 14.13 11.83
N ILE A 61 21.27 14.66 11.30
CA ILE A 61 20.97 16.09 11.39
C ILE A 61 20.82 16.48 12.86
N TYR A 62 20.03 15.72 13.63
CA TYR A 62 19.83 15.94 15.06
C TYR A 62 21.15 15.87 15.85
N PHE A 63 21.98 14.86 15.58
CA PHE A 63 23.30 14.71 16.19
C PHE A 63 24.22 15.90 15.89
N THR A 64 24.16 16.44 14.67
CA THR A 64 24.96 17.62 14.30
C THR A 64 24.56 18.85 15.13
N LEU A 65 23.31 18.95 15.55
CA LEU A 65 22.78 20.08 16.32
C LEU A 65 22.94 19.91 17.83
N HIS A 66 22.75 18.69 18.35
CA HIS A 66 22.67 18.42 19.79
C HIS A 66 23.83 17.58 20.34
N GLN A 67 24.74 17.10 19.48
CA GLN A 67 25.83 16.18 19.82
C GLN A 67 25.38 14.87 20.51
N SER A 68 24.08 14.54 20.41
CA SER A 68 23.47 13.32 20.91
C SER A 68 22.49 12.78 19.87
N TYR A 69 22.17 11.49 19.93
CA TYR A 69 21.07 10.93 19.16
C TYR A 69 19.75 11.15 19.90
N ALA A 70 18.67 11.32 19.14
CA ALA A 70 17.35 11.48 19.71
C ALA A 70 16.79 10.12 20.14
N GLU A 71 16.25 10.07 21.36
CA GLU A 71 15.64 8.88 21.95
C GLU A 71 14.17 8.71 21.53
N ASP A 72 13.50 9.81 21.18
CA ASP A 72 12.12 9.84 20.68
C ASP A 72 12.08 10.27 19.21
N ILE A 73 11.27 9.55 18.42
CA ILE A 73 10.99 9.89 17.02
C ILE A 73 10.32 11.27 16.86
N ASN A 74 9.63 11.76 17.90
CA ASN A 74 9.00 13.07 17.90
C ASN A 74 10.01 14.24 17.88
N GLU A 75 11.25 13.98 18.27
CA GLU A 75 12.35 14.96 18.23
C GLU A 75 13.05 15.02 16.87
N LEU A 76 12.81 14.04 15.99
CA LEU A 76 13.38 14.01 14.65
C LEU A 76 12.51 14.78 13.67
N ASP A 77 13.08 15.77 13.00
CA ASP A 77 12.45 16.39 11.85
C ASP A 77 12.64 15.50 10.60
N LEU A 78 11.69 14.59 10.40
CA LEU A 78 11.66 13.69 9.24
C LEU A 78 11.32 14.41 7.93
N SER A 79 10.79 15.64 7.98
CA SER A 79 10.48 16.44 6.78
C SER A 79 11.74 16.95 6.08
N LEU A 80 12.83 17.15 6.83
CA LEU A 80 14.12 17.59 6.31
C LEU A 80 14.95 16.43 5.74
N ALA A 81 14.64 15.21 6.17
CA ALA A 81 15.36 14.01 5.75
C ALA A 81 14.93 13.48 4.38
N GLN A 82 13.81 13.93 3.81
CA GLN A 82 13.36 13.48 2.49
C GLN A 82 12.47 14.49 1.76
N GLY A 83 12.89 14.89 0.55
CA GLY A 83 12.00 15.46 -0.44
C GLY A 83 10.86 14.50 -0.76
N ALA A 84 9.66 14.88 -0.34
CA ALA A 84 8.36 14.35 -0.76
C ALA A 84 8.14 12.83 -0.63
N LEU A 85 8.10 12.33 0.60
CA LEU A 85 7.15 11.27 0.96
C LEU A 85 6.40 11.70 2.22
N HIS A 86 5.15 12.14 2.02
CA HIS A 86 4.16 12.37 3.07
C HIS A 86 3.83 11.02 3.71
N ILE A 87 4.63 10.61 4.68
CA ILE A 87 4.25 9.54 5.57
C ILE A 87 3.40 10.18 6.67
N HIS A 88 2.11 10.35 6.38
CA HIS A 88 1.11 10.59 7.42
C HIS A 88 0.96 9.32 8.27
N TYR A 89 1.95 9.05 9.13
CA TYR A 89 1.73 8.37 10.40
C TYR A 89 1.71 9.41 11.52
N THR A 90 1.04 10.55 11.29
CA THR A 90 0.50 11.32 12.42
C THR A 90 -0.79 10.63 12.84
N GLY A 91 -0.60 9.59 13.67
CA GLY A 91 -1.58 9.25 14.69
C GLY A 91 -1.77 10.51 15.53
N SER A 92 -2.77 11.28 15.13
CA SER A 92 -3.25 12.51 15.73
C SER A 92 -3.99 12.18 17.04
N ILE A 93 -3.33 11.45 17.94
CA ILE A 93 -3.96 11.01 19.19
C ILE A 93 -3.43 11.78 20.40
N ASP A 94 -2.15 12.18 20.48
CA ASP A 94 -1.61 12.62 21.78
C ASP A 94 -0.97 14.02 21.85
N LYS A 95 -1.02 14.84 20.80
CA LYS A 95 -0.60 16.26 20.94
C LYS A 95 -1.61 17.15 21.68
N HIS A 96 -2.83 16.67 21.93
CA HIS A 96 -3.83 17.42 22.69
C HIS A 96 -3.83 17.11 24.20
N LEU A 97 -3.22 16.00 24.62
CA LEU A 97 -3.23 15.58 26.04
C LEU A 97 -2.03 16.08 26.83
N GLN A 98 -0.96 16.56 26.18
CA GLN A 98 0.24 17.04 26.88
C GLN A 98 0.29 18.56 27.10
N SER A 99 -0.62 19.34 26.47
CA SER A 99 -0.70 20.80 26.70
C SER A 99 -1.42 21.18 27.99
N SER A 100 -2.15 20.26 28.64
CA SER A 100 -2.91 20.55 29.86
C SER A 100 -2.14 20.35 31.17
N SER A 101 -0.97 19.69 31.16
CA SER A 101 -0.22 19.40 32.40
C SER A 101 0.82 20.46 32.79
N ARG A 102 0.88 21.60 32.08
CA ARG A 102 1.69 22.77 32.44
C ARG A 102 0.92 23.85 33.21
N ARG A 103 -0.25 23.52 33.74
CA ARG A 103 -1.08 24.49 34.46
C ARG A 103 -1.77 23.88 35.68
N LYS A 104 -1.01 23.39 36.66
CA LYS A 104 -1.41 23.44 38.06
C LYS A 104 -0.26 23.04 38.99
N TYR A 105 0.15 24.05 39.78
CA TYR A 105 0.99 24.05 40.98
C TYR A 105 2.48 23.76 40.79
#